data_AF-A0A351JN38-F1
#
_entry.id   AF-A0A351JN38-F1
#
_cell.length_a   1.000
_cell.length_b   1.000
_cell.length_c   1.000
_cell.angle_alpha   90.00
_cell.angle_beta   90.00
_cell.angle_gamma   90.00
#
_symmetry.space_group_name_H-M   'P 1'
#
loop_
_entity.id
_entity.type
_entity.pdbx_description
1 polymer ?
#
loop_
_entity_poly.entity_id
_entity_poly.type
_entity_poly.pdbx_seq_one_letter_code
_entity_poly.pdbx_strand_id
1 'polypeptide(L)'
;MSIPWGSRFSRNRTASRSGGPQPRIERQGLRRAGWRCSVCRAIRRRLPCPYAVQGRHKEGQMRSPKGVIALGLLALAFLGPMVWGQAPPPHPVISQVQVAPAEFVEIYNPSNLPVDLTGWYWCYFPTTRTAWDEPYRKREFPSGATVPPHGFYLVQVSGPLPVNADWSIGYESGQLSNTSGTVAIFSGSPSARTLVDAVGWGKDANLREGSPAPVPKAGQSIV
;
A
#
# COMPACT_ATOMS: atom_id res chain seq x y z
N MET A 1 7.59 -46.59 -64.85
CA MET A 1 8.69 -45.60 -64.90
C MET A 1 8.89 -45.12 -63.46
N SER A 2 9.52 -45.90 -62.58
CA SER A 2 10.95 -46.23 -62.48
C SER A 2 11.80 -45.04 -61.98
N ILE A 3 11.83 -44.91 -60.65
CA ILE A 3 12.89 -44.54 -59.65
C ILE A 3 14.31 -44.16 -60.16
N PRO A 4 15.26 -43.75 -59.28
CA PRO A 4 15.42 -42.65 -58.30
C PRO A 4 16.73 -41.86 -58.60
N TRP A 5 17.31 -41.11 -57.64
CA TRP A 5 18.74 -41.06 -57.22
C TRP A 5 18.89 -39.75 -56.39
N GLY A 6 19.49 -39.67 -55.21
CA GLY A 6 20.28 -40.61 -54.42
C GLY A 6 21.52 -39.88 -53.90
N SER A 7 21.71 -39.90 -52.58
CA SER A 7 23.03 -39.84 -51.89
C SER A 7 23.69 -38.44 -51.77
N ARG A 8 24.59 -38.11 -50.84
CA ARG A 8 25.34 -38.82 -49.79
C ARG A 8 26.16 -37.76 -49.01
N PHE A 9 26.33 -37.95 -47.69
CA PHE A 9 27.49 -37.51 -46.86
C PHE A 9 27.78 -35.98 -46.79
N SER A 10 28.36 -35.40 -45.73
CA SER A 10 29.40 -35.87 -44.83
C SER A 10 29.30 -35.12 -43.49
N ARG A 11 29.71 -35.81 -42.43
CA ARG A 11 30.03 -35.23 -41.12
C ARG A 11 31.10 -34.16 -41.27
N ASN A 12 31.04 -33.10 -40.47
CA ASN A 12 32.28 -32.56 -39.92
C ASN A 12 32.11 -32.09 -38.47
N ARG A 13 33.06 -32.54 -37.67
CA ARG A 13 33.17 -32.42 -36.23
C ARG A 13 34.35 -31.48 -35.98
N THR A 14 34.13 -30.32 -35.40
CA THR A 14 35.21 -29.54 -34.77
C THR A 14 34.66 -28.86 -33.53
N ALA A 15 34.78 -29.56 -32.41
CA ALA A 15 34.80 -28.95 -31.09
C ALA A 15 36.22 -28.42 -30.86
N SER A 16 36.39 -27.09 -30.83
CA SER A 16 37.64 -26.47 -30.38
C SER A 16 37.42 -25.86 -29.00
N ARG A 17 37.98 -26.54 -27.99
CA ARG A 17 38.31 -25.99 -26.69
C ARG A 17 39.29 -24.83 -26.89
N SER A 18 39.00 -23.67 -26.31
CA SER A 18 40.03 -22.72 -25.89
C SER A 18 39.57 -22.07 -24.59
N GLY A 19 40.07 -22.61 -23.48
CA GLY A 19 39.95 -22.01 -22.16
C GLY A 19 40.78 -20.74 -22.10
N GLY A 20 40.12 -19.61 -21.87
CA GLY A 20 40.76 -18.37 -21.46
C GLY A 20 40.93 -18.33 -19.93
N PRO A 21 42.05 -17.81 -19.41
CA PRO A 21 42.30 -17.74 -17.98
C PRO A 21 41.37 -16.74 -17.29
N GLN A 22 40.69 -17.21 -16.23
CA GLN A 22 39.89 -16.38 -15.32
C GLN A 22 40.81 -15.45 -14.51
N PRO A 23 40.54 -14.13 -14.42
CA PRO A 23 41.28 -13.25 -13.53
C PRO A 23 40.93 -13.52 -12.06
N ARG A 24 42.00 -13.56 -11.27
CA ARG A 24 42.13 -13.84 -9.84
C ARG A 24 41.25 -12.91 -8.99
N ILE A 25 40.43 -13.52 -8.12
CA ILE A 25 39.68 -12.85 -7.05
C ILE A 25 40.68 -12.32 -6.02
N GLU A 26 40.86 -10.99 -5.96
CA GLU A 26 41.59 -10.32 -4.90
C GLU A 26 40.59 -9.90 -3.81
N ARG A 27 40.59 -10.63 -2.69
CA ARG A 27 39.83 -10.26 -1.49
C ARG A 27 40.60 -9.16 -0.75
N GLN A 28 40.21 -7.92 -0.97
CA GLN A 28 40.54 -6.84 -0.05
C GLN A 28 39.42 -6.72 0.98
N GLY A 29 39.68 -7.26 2.17
CA GLY A 29 38.99 -6.79 3.35
C GLY A 29 39.47 -5.38 3.66
N LEU A 30 38.59 -4.52 4.17
CA LEU A 30 38.81 -3.76 5.40
C LEU A 30 37.62 -2.82 5.71
N ARG A 31 37.22 -2.91 6.97
CA ARG A 31 36.72 -1.84 7.84
C ARG A 31 35.26 -1.38 7.68
N ARG A 32 34.49 -1.87 8.65
CA ARG A 32 33.26 -1.32 9.22
C ARG A 32 33.35 0.21 9.33
N ALA A 33 32.42 0.92 8.70
CA ALA A 33 32.10 2.30 9.04
C ALA A 33 30.64 2.33 9.52
N GLY A 34 30.47 2.35 10.85
CA GLY A 34 29.17 2.57 11.47
C GLY A 34 28.76 4.03 11.31
N TRP A 35 27.66 4.27 10.62
CA TRP A 35 27.01 5.57 10.60
C TRP A 35 26.11 5.66 11.84
N ARG A 36 26.57 6.36 12.86
CA ARG A 36 25.78 6.70 14.04
C ARG A 36 25.00 7.98 13.77
N CYS A 37 23.67 7.89 13.91
CA CYS A 37 22.75 9.01 14.04
C CYS A 37 23.31 10.07 14.99
N SER A 38 23.42 11.30 14.51
CA SER A 38 23.52 12.48 15.36
C SER A 38 22.14 13.12 15.41
N VAL A 39 21.62 13.31 16.63
CA VAL A 39 20.91 14.50 17.14
C VAL A 39 20.17 14.06 18.41
N CYS A 40 20.73 14.41 19.56
CA CYS A 40 20.03 14.71 20.80
C CYS A 40 21.07 15.22 21.82
N ARG A 41 21.32 16.54 21.78
CA ARG A 41 22.17 17.22 22.77
C ARG A 41 21.32 17.56 23.99
N ALA A 42 21.70 16.98 25.11
CA ALA A 42 21.16 17.21 26.44
C ALA A 42 21.45 18.62 26.96
N ILE A 43 20.52 19.18 27.76
CA ILE A 43 20.84 20.18 28.78
C ILE A 43 20.24 19.71 30.11
N ARG A 44 21.10 19.18 30.99
CA ARG A 44 20.87 19.06 32.43
C ARG A 44 21.69 20.14 33.15
N ARG A 45 21.06 20.86 34.08
CA ARG A 45 21.69 21.52 35.24
C ARG A 45 20.77 21.14 36.42
N ARG A 46 21.10 20.25 37.38
CA ARG A 46 22.07 20.30 38.51
C ARG A 46 22.05 21.68 39.21
N LEU A 47 21.74 21.92 40.48
CA LEU A 47 21.59 21.22 41.80
C LEU A 47 21.02 22.31 42.79
N PRO A 48 20.92 22.19 44.14
CA PRO A 48 20.48 21.12 45.08
C PRO A 48 19.38 21.59 46.09
N CYS A 49 18.89 20.64 46.92
CA CYS A 49 18.17 20.81 48.22
C CYS A 49 19.14 21.30 49.33
N PRO A 50 18.82 21.54 50.63
CA PRO A 50 17.58 21.32 51.42
C PRO A 50 17.22 22.45 52.44
N TYR A 51 16.01 22.44 53.04
CA TYR A 51 15.77 22.53 54.51
C TYR A 51 14.28 22.69 54.86
N ALA A 52 13.85 21.92 55.85
CA ALA A 52 12.55 22.02 56.50
C ALA A 52 12.58 23.06 57.63
N VAL A 53 11.51 23.85 57.82
CA VAL A 53 11.17 24.47 59.12
C VAL A 53 9.65 24.60 59.25
N GLN A 54 9.11 23.99 60.31
CA GLN A 54 7.73 24.13 60.81
C GLN A 54 7.47 25.54 61.35
N GLY A 55 6.24 26.04 61.27
CA GLY A 55 5.87 27.18 62.11
C GLY A 55 4.53 27.86 61.89
N ARG A 56 3.55 27.42 62.70
CA ARG A 56 2.63 28.26 63.49
C ARG A 56 1.36 28.84 62.82
N HIS A 57 0.23 28.30 63.28
CA HIS A 57 -1.12 28.83 63.21
C HIS A 57 -1.23 30.29 63.69
N LYS A 58 -2.12 31.05 63.03
CA LYS A 58 -3.00 32.03 63.70
C LYS A 58 -4.41 31.94 63.11
N GLU A 59 -5.35 31.66 64.00
CA GLU A 59 -6.79 31.71 63.77
C GLU A 59 -7.24 33.13 63.40
N GLY A 60 -8.02 33.24 62.33
CA GLY A 60 -8.74 34.43 61.91
C GLY A 60 -10.24 34.13 61.85
N GLN A 61 -10.85 34.18 63.02
CA GLN A 61 -12.26 34.38 63.38
C GLN A 61 -13.32 34.47 62.26
N MET A 62 -14.24 33.52 62.32
CA MET A 62 -15.50 33.40 61.59
C MET A 62 -16.51 34.50 61.95
N ARG A 63 -17.18 35.08 60.95
CA ARG A 63 -18.47 35.81 61.12
C ARG A 63 -19.43 35.43 60.00
N SER A 64 -20.53 34.76 60.36
CA SER A 64 -21.74 34.62 59.52
C SER A 64 -22.76 35.71 59.91
N PRO A 65 -23.70 36.05 59.03
CA PRO A 65 -25.08 35.64 59.34
C PRO A 65 -25.89 35.09 58.17
N LYS A 66 -26.58 34.01 58.54
CA LYS A 66 -27.72 33.27 57.99
C LYS A 66 -28.68 34.04 57.07
N GLY A 67 -28.97 33.42 55.92
CA GLY A 67 -30.18 33.61 55.12
C GLY A 67 -30.35 32.41 54.18
N VAL A 68 -31.33 31.55 54.46
CA VAL A 68 -31.58 30.25 53.82
C VAL A 68 -32.54 30.44 52.65
N ILE A 69 -32.20 30.00 51.43
CA ILE A 69 -33.13 29.36 50.48
C ILE A 69 -32.35 28.31 49.68
N ALA A 70 -32.73 27.04 49.86
CA ALA A 70 -32.28 25.92 49.05
C ALA A 70 -33.06 25.89 47.73
N LEU A 71 -32.38 25.73 46.58
CA LEU A 71 -33.00 25.24 45.35
C LEU A 71 -31.93 24.78 44.35
N GLY A 72 -31.90 23.46 44.11
CA GLY A 72 -31.53 22.86 42.84
C GLY A 72 -30.05 22.72 42.52
N LEU A 73 -29.44 21.59 42.92
CA LEU A 73 -28.33 20.99 42.17
C LEU A 73 -28.83 20.63 40.76
N LEU A 74 -28.68 21.52 39.79
CA LEU A 74 -28.78 21.14 38.38
C LEU A 74 -27.38 20.70 37.91
N ALA A 75 -26.98 19.50 38.31
CA ALA A 75 -25.95 18.78 37.59
C ALA A 75 -26.55 18.39 36.24
N LEU A 76 -26.43 19.27 35.25
CA LEU A 76 -26.73 18.95 33.86
C LEU A 76 -25.66 17.94 33.42
N ALA A 77 -25.90 16.66 33.70
CA ALA A 77 -25.21 15.59 33.01
C ALA A 77 -25.62 15.73 31.54
N PHE A 78 -24.79 16.41 30.75
CA PHE A 78 -24.81 16.31 29.30
C PHE A 78 -24.47 14.85 28.97
N LEU A 79 -25.48 13.99 29.05
CA LEU A 79 -25.57 12.75 28.27
C LEU A 79 -25.76 13.18 26.82
N GLY A 80 -24.74 13.87 26.27
CA GLY A 80 -24.61 13.94 24.83
C GLY A 80 -24.58 12.50 24.33
N PRO A 81 -25.22 12.18 23.19
CA PRO A 81 -25.06 10.87 22.60
C PRO A 81 -23.55 10.66 22.48
N MET A 82 -23.06 9.63 23.17
CA MET A 82 -21.73 9.12 22.94
C MET A 82 -21.75 8.68 21.48
N VAL A 83 -21.35 9.57 20.57
CA VAL A 83 -21.18 9.24 19.16
C VAL A 83 -19.99 8.29 19.18
N TRP A 84 -20.27 7.01 19.26
CA TRP A 84 -19.29 5.98 18.98
C TRP A 84 -18.85 6.28 17.55
N GLY A 85 -17.60 6.72 17.40
CA GLY A 85 -17.01 6.98 16.09
C GLY A 85 -17.12 5.70 15.30
N GLN A 86 -18.15 5.60 14.46
CA GLN A 86 -18.33 4.46 13.58
C GLN A 86 -17.16 4.54 12.62
N ALA A 87 -16.27 3.55 12.67
CA ALA A 87 -15.23 3.44 11.65
C ALA A 87 -15.92 3.54 10.29
N PRO A 88 -15.36 4.29 9.33
CA PRO A 88 -15.95 4.38 8.00
C PRO A 88 -16.27 2.96 7.50
N PRO A 89 -17.45 2.75 6.87
CA PRO A 89 -17.82 1.42 6.39
C PRO A 89 -16.66 0.80 5.61
N PRO A 90 -16.35 -0.48 5.82
CA PRO A 90 -15.27 -1.13 5.10
C PRO A 90 -15.51 -0.99 3.60
N HIS A 91 -14.55 -0.44 2.87
CA HIS A 91 -14.60 -0.35 1.41
C HIS A 91 -13.82 -1.51 0.80
N PRO A 92 -14.06 -1.86 -0.48
CA PRO A 92 -13.19 -2.79 -1.19
C PRO A 92 -11.74 -2.31 -1.21
N VAL A 93 -10.82 -3.26 -1.10
CA VAL A 93 -9.38 -3.02 -1.11
C VAL A 93 -8.72 -3.89 -2.18
N ILE A 94 -7.62 -3.42 -2.76
CA ILE A 94 -6.74 -4.19 -3.62
C ILE A 94 -5.96 -5.16 -2.75
N SER A 95 -6.33 -6.44 -2.79
CA SER A 95 -5.67 -7.51 -2.03
C SER A 95 -4.42 -8.05 -2.71
N GLN A 96 -4.36 -7.97 -4.04
CA GLN A 96 -3.23 -8.53 -4.78
C GLN A 96 -2.92 -7.77 -6.06
N VAL A 97 -1.63 -7.61 -6.36
CA VAL A 97 -1.16 -7.09 -7.65
C VAL A 97 -0.01 -7.93 -8.18
N GLN A 98 -0.16 -8.49 -9.38
CA GLN A 98 0.93 -9.14 -10.11
C GLN A 98 1.25 -8.33 -11.37
N VAL A 99 2.52 -8.00 -11.57
CA VAL A 99 2.99 -7.15 -12.69
C VAL A 99 3.63 -7.93 -13.84
N ALA A 100 3.95 -9.21 -13.63
CA ALA A 100 4.50 -10.11 -14.65
C ALA A 100 4.46 -11.57 -14.15
N PRO A 101 4.42 -12.58 -15.05
CA PRO A 101 4.36 -12.46 -16.51
C PRO A 101 2.95 -12.21 -17.04
N ALA A 102 1.92 -12.64 -16.30
CA ALA A 102 0.53 -12.24 -16.52
C ALA A 102 0.17 -11.21 -15.46
N GLU A 103 -0.49 -10.14 -15.88
CA GLU A 103 -0.82 -9.02 -15.00
C GLU A 103 -2.26 -9.13 -14.53
N PHE A 104 -2.43 -9.03 -13.22
CA PHE A 104 -3.76 -9.01 -12.62
C PHE A 104 -3.79 -8.15 -11.36
N VAL A 105 -5.00 -7.76 -11.01
CA VAL A 105 -5.33 -7.05 -9.79
C VAL A 105 -6.50 -7.78 -9.15
N GLU A 106 -6.36 -8.16 -7.89
CA GLU A 106 -7.44 -8.75 -7.10
C GLU A 106 -7.98 -7.72 -6.12
N ILE A 107 -9.30 -7.64 -6.03
CA ILE A 107 -10.02 -6.76 -5.12
C ILE A 107 -10.76 -7.62 -4.11
N TYR A 108 -10.57 -7.35 -2.83
CA TYR A 108 -11.28 -7.99 -1.73
C TYR A 108 -12.30 -7.03 -1.12
N ASN A 109 -13.51 -7.52 -0.84
CA ASN A 109 -14.54 -6.78 -0.12
C ASN A 109 -14.57 -7.22 1.36
N PRO A 110 -14.03 -6.42 2.30
CA PRO A 110 -14.05 -6.77 3.72
C PRO A 110 -15.43 -6.59 4.40
N SER A 111 -16.41 -6.01 3.71
CA SER A 111 -17.72 -5.73 4.28
C SER A 111 -18.66 -6.94 4.25
N ASN A 112 -19.73 -6.85 5.05
CA ASN A 112 -20.78 -7.87 5.11
C ASN A 112 -21.85 -7.73 4.01
N LEU A 113 -21.69 -6.78 3.08
CA LEU A 113 -22.65 -6.49 2.00
C LEU A 113 -21.92 -6.54 0.64
N PRO A 114 -22.62 -6.92 -0.44
CA PRO A 114 -22.03 -6.82 -1.77
C PRO A 114 -21.72 -5.36 -2.11
N VAL A 115 -20.63 -5.12 -2.83
CA VAL A 115 -20.28 -3.79 -3.35
C VAL A 115 -20.44 -3.78 -4.86
N ASP A 116 -21.34 -2.92 -5.34
CA ASP A 116 -21.52 -2.64 -6.77
C ASP A 116 -20.42 -1.70 -7.26
N LEU A 117 -19.72 -2.12 -8.30
CA LEU A 117 -18.62 -1.40 -8.94
C LEU A 117 -19.09 -0.64 -10.20
N THR A 118 -20.40 -0.60 -10.49
CA THR A 118 -20.92 0.14 -11.63
C THR A 118 -20.56 1.63 -11.53
N GLY A 119 -19.97 2.19 -12.59
CA GLY A 119 -19.46 3.56 -12.61
C GLY A 119 -18.11 3.77 -11.90
N TRP A 120 -17.53 2.72 -11.33
CA TRP A 120 -16.19 2.75 -10.75
C TRP A 120 -15.13 2.59 -11.85
N TYR A 121 -13.90 2.99 -11.53
CA TYR A 121 -12.78 2.94 -12.46
C TYR A 121 -11.57 2.22 -11.88
N TRP A 122 -11.02 1.31 -12.66
CA TRP A 122 -9.67 0.80 -12.50
C TRP A 122 -8.69 1.74 -13.21
N CYS A 123 -7.62 2.12 -12.54
CA CYS A 123 -6.60 3.01 -13.08
C CYS A 123 -5.19 2.53 -12.79
N TYR A 124 -4.27 2.85 -13.71
CA TYR A 124 -2.84 2.66 -13.53
C TYR A 124 -2.06 3.97 -13.77
N PHE A 125 -1.07 4.20 -12.91
CA PHE A 125 -0.20 5.37 -12.89
C PHE A 125 1.28 4.92 -12.89
N PRO A 126 2.04 5.16 -13.97
CA PRO A 126 3.49 5.07 -13.92
C PRO A 126 4.05 6.21 -13.05
N THR A 127 5.33 6.10 -12.65
CA THR A 127 6.00 7.07 -11.76
C THR A 127 6.06 8.50 -12.29
N THR A 128 5.88 8.68 -13.61
CA THR A 128 5.78 10.00 -14.25
C THR A 128 4.47 10.72 -13.98
N ARG A 129 3.45 10.04 -13.43
CA ARG A 129 2.18 10.66 -13.02
C ARG A 129 2.22 11.02 -11.54
N THR A 130 1.78 12.23 -11.23
CA THR A 130 1.79 12.79 -9.87
C THR A 130 0.42 13.30 -9.42
N ALA A 131 -0.62 13.14 -10.24
CA ALA A 131 -1.97 13.58 -9.96
C ALA A 131 -2.99 12.44 -10.22
N TRP A 132 -3.99 12.32 -9.36
CA TRP A 132 -4.99 11.24 -9.39
C TRP A 132 -5.99 11.34 -10.55
N ASP A 133 -6.16 12.53 -11.12
CA ASP A 133 -7.07 12.83 -12.22
C ASP A 133 -6.45 12.61 -13.61
N GLU A 134 -5.17 12.25 -13.68
CA GLU A 134 -4.44 12.00 -14.93
C GLU A 134 -3.85 10.57 -15.02
N PRO A 135 -4.68 9.52 -14.94
CA PRO A 135 -4.20 8.15 -15.08
C PRO A 135 -3.62 7.88 -16.46
N TYR A 136 -2.58 7.03 -16.51
CA TYR A 136 -2.04 6.57 -17.80
C TYR A 136 -2.98 5.57 -18.46
N ARG A 137 -3.54 4.64 -17.66
CA ARG A 137 -4.65 3.76 -18.08
C ARG A 137 -5.86 4.02 -17.20
N LYS A 138 -7.02 4.11 -17.82
CA LYS A 138 -8.33 4.24 -17.17
C LYS A 138 -9.30 3.29 -17.84
N ARG A 139 -10.00 2.48 -17.05
CA ARG A 139 -11.03 1.55 -17.50
C ARG A 139 -12.19 1.57 -16.52
N GLU A 140 -13.40 1.76 -17.03
CA GLU A 140 -14.61 1.61 -16.24
C GLU A 140 -14.88 0.13 -16.01
N PHE A 141 -15.32 -0.23 -14.80
CA PHE A 141 -15.77 -1.59 -14.53
C PHE A 141 -17.02 -1.92 -15.38
N PRO A 142 -17.19 -3.18 -15.80
CA PRO A 142 -18.40 -3.60 -16.52
C PRO A 142 -19.66 -3.29 -15.72
N SER A 143 -20.75 -2.93 -16.40
CA SER A 143 -22.04 -2.73 -15.74
C SER A 143 -22.47 -4.02 -15.02
N GLY A 144 -22.91 -3.89 -13.76
CA GLY A 144 -23.30 -5.01 -12.91
C GLY A 144 -22.13 -5.73 -12.24
N ALA A 145 -20.88 -5.29 -12.44
CA ALA A 145 -19.74 -5.82 -11.70
C ALA A 145 -19.96 -5.63 -10.19
N THR A 146 -19.91 -6.73 -9.44
CA THR A 146 -20.19 -6.75 -7.99
C THR A 146 -19.15 -7.59 -7.28
N VAL A 147 -18.63 -7.09 -6.16
CA VAL A 147 -17.77 -7.88 -5.25
C VAL A 147 -18.65 -8.42 -4.11
N PRO A 148 -18.81 -9.74 -3.94
CA PRO A 148 -19.66 -10.30 -2.89
C PRO A 148 -19.12 -9.97 -1.48
N PRO A 149 -19.94 -10.08 -0.41
CA PRO A 149 -19.47 -9.97 0.96
C PRO A 149 -18.31 -10.92 1.24
N HIS A 150 -17.22 -10.43 1.82
CA HIS A 150 -15.98 -11.21 2.04
C HIS A 150 -15.47 -11.93 0.79
N GLY A 151 -15.83 -11.42 -0.39
CA GLY A 151 -15.54 -11.99 -1.67
C GLY A 151 -14.39 -11.29 -2.38
N PHE A 152 -13.98 -11.88 -3.49
CA PHE A 152 -12.92 -11.39 -4.35
C PHE A 152 -13.47 -11.05 -5.73
N TYR A 153 -12.80 -10.13 -6.42
CA TYR A 153 -13.04 -9.79 -7.81
C TYR A 153 -11.70 -9.68 -8.54
N LEU A 154 -11.48 -10.57 -9.50
CA LEU A 154 -10.24 -10.72 -10.23
C LEU A 154 -10.30 -9.95 -11.55
N VAL A 155 -9.42 -8.96 -11.67
CA VAL A 155 -9.23 -8.15 -12.88
C VAL A 155 -7.98 -8.64 -13.61
N GLN A 156 -8.16 -9.29 -14.76
CA GLN A 156 -7.08 -9.59 -15.69
C GLN A 156 -6.72 -8.33 -16.48
N VAL A 157 -5.46 -7.90 -16.38
CA VAL A 157 -4.95 -6.75 -17.12
C VAL A 157 -4.35 -7.20 -18.45
N SER A 158 -3.44 -8.17 -18.43
CA SER A 158 -2.78 -8.73 -19.62
C SER A 158 -2.26 -10.14 -19.40
N GLY A 159 -2.10 -10.89 -20.50
CA GLY A 159 -1.57 -12.26 -20.49
C GLY A 159 -2.53 -13.31 -19.92
N PRO A 160 -2.34 -14.61 -20.22
CA PRO A 160 -3.24 -15.66 -19.76
C PRO A 160 -3.10 -15.92 -18.26
N LEU A 161 -4.23 -15.99 -17.55
CA LEU A 161 -4.29 -16.42 -16.15
C LEU A 161 -4.60 -17.92 -16.05
N PRO A 162 -4.14 -18.60 -14.97
CA PRO A 162 -4.45 -20.01 -14.74
C PRO A 162 -5.90 -20.25 -14.30
N VAL A 163 -6.63 -19.18 -13.98
CA VAL A 163 -8.04 -19.17 -13.58
C VAL A 163 -8.80 -18.15 -14.41
N ASN A 164 -10.12 -18.32 -14.50
CA ASN A 164 -10.97 -17.32 -15.15
C ASN A 164 -11.03 -16.06 -14.28
N ALA A 165 -10.80 -14.90 -14.90
CA ALA A 165 -11.04 -13.62 -14.27
C ALA A 165 -12.52 -13.24 -14.32
N ASP A 166 -12.99 -12.49 -13.33
CA ASP A 166 -14.33 -11.88 -13.34
C ASP A 166 -14.43 -10.81 -14.42
N TRP A 167 -13.31 -10.11 -14.67
CA TRP A 167 -13.20 -9.15 -15.75
C TRP A 167 -11.83 -9.18 -16.41
N SER A 168 -11.81 -9.21 -17.74
CA SER A 168 -10.60 -8.98 -18.53
C SER A 168 -10.65 -7.61 -19.19
N ILE A 169 -9.63 -6.79 -18.95
CA ILE A 169 -9.47 -5.48 -19.60
C ILE A 169 -9.09 -5.65 -21.09
N GLY A 170 -8.45 -6.76 -21.44
CA GLY A 170 -8.12 -7.12 -22.83
C GLY A 170 -6.86 -6.47 -23.39
N TYR A 171 -5.87 -6.10 -22.57
CA TYR A 171 -4.57 -5.70 -23.12
C TYR A 171 -3.75 -6.90 -23.59
N GLU A 172 -3.21 -6.82 -24.80
CA GLU A 172 -2.40 -7.88 -25.41
C GLU A 172 -0.96 -7.93 -24.90
N SER A 173 -0.49 -6.85 -24.26
CA SER A 173 0.87 -6.71 -23.73
C SER A 173 0.86 -6.14 -22.31
N GLY A 174 1.99 -6.32 -21.61
CA GLY A 174 2.19 -5.81 -20.25
C GLY A 174 1.98 -4.29 -20.17
N GLN A 175 1.17 -3.87 -19.20
CA GLN A 175 0.79 -2.49 -18.92
C GLN A 175 1.39 -1.97 -17.63
N LEU A 176 1.66 -2.84 -16.68
CA LEU A 176 2.17 -2.51 -15.37
C LEU A 176 3.70 -2.48 -15.41
N SER A 177 4.28 -1.50 -14.75
CA SER A 177 5.74 -1.39 -14.67
C SER A 177 6.32 -2.49 -13.79
N ASN A 178 7.31 -3.20 -14.31
CA ASN A 178 8.08 -4.19 -13.55
C ASN A 178 9.03 -3.58 -12.52
N THR A 179 9.12 -2.25 -12.40
CA THR A 179 10.07 -1.57 -11.50
C THR A 179 9.41 -0.64 -10.51
N SER A 180 8.40 0.13 -10.93
CA SER A 180 7.64 1.01 -10.04
C SER A 180 6.40 1.58 -10.73
N GLY A 181 5.30 1.64 -9.99
CA GLY A 181 4.02 2.18 -10.46
C GLY A 181 2.95 2.06 -9.38
N THR A 182 1.73 2.45 -9.73
CA THR A 182 0.56 2.41 -8.85
C THR A 182 -0.67 1.94 -9.59
N VAL A 183 -1.43 1.04 -8.98
CA VAL A 183 -2.82 0.74 -9.37
C VAL A 183 -3.75 1.36 -8.34
N ALA A 184 -4.87 1.90 -8.80
CA ALA A 184 -5.90 2.46 -7.93
C ALA A 184 -7.31 2.17 -8.44
N ILE A 185 -8.25 2.13 -7.50
CA ILE A 185 -9.68 2.01 -7.74
C ILE A 185 -10.36 3.33 -7.33
N PHE A 186 -11.29 3.80 -8.17
CA PHE A 186 -12.07 5.01 -7.90
C PHE A 186 -13.56 4.70 -7.97
N SER A 187 -14.35 5.27 -7.06
CA SER A 187 -15.81 5.15 -7.02
C SER A 187 -16.55 6.05 -8.04
N GLY A 188 -15.79 6.67 -8.95
CA GLY A 188 -16.25 7.57 -9.99
C GLY A 188 -15.07 8.07 -10.82
N SER A 189 -15.25 9.18 -11.55
CA SER A 189 -14.16 9.80 -12.31
C SER A 189 -12.90 10.00 -11.44
N PRO A 190 -11.70 9.60 -11.89
CA PRO A 190 -10.49 9.61 -11.07
C PRO A 190 -10.18 11.00 -10.49
N SER A 191 -10.03 11.06 -9.16
CA SER A 191 -9.66 12.25 -8.40
C SER A 191 -9.32 11.84 -6.97
N ALA A 192 -8.65 12.70 -6.20
CA ALA A 192 -8.41 12.43 -4.78
C ALA A 192 -9.69 12.23 -3.95
N ARG A 193 -10.84 12.76 -4.40
CA ARG A 193 -12.13 12.64 -3.69
C ARG A 193 -12.86 11.33 -3.96
N THR A 194 -12.58 10.70 -5.09
CA THR A 194 -13.23 9.46 -5.53
C THR A 194 -12.31 8.26 -5.34
N LEU A 195 -11.07 8.47 -4.86
CA LEU A 195 -10.14 7.40 -4.57
C LEU A 195 -10.74 6.47 -3.50
N VAL A 196 -10.74 5.18 -3.79
CA VAL A 196 -11.21 4.13 -2.88
C VAL A 196 -10.03 3.39 -2.27
N ASP A 197 -9.09 2.97 -3.11
CA ASP A 197 -7.85 2.33 -2.66
C ASP A 197 -6.76 2.48 -3.73
N ALA A 198 -5.49 2.47 -3.32
CA ALA A 198 -4.34 2.45 -4.20
C ALA A 198 -3.13 1.70 -3.63
N VAL A 199 -2.59 0.79 -4.44
CA VAL A 199 -1.35 0.06 -4.17
C VAL A 199 -0.24 0.56 -5.10
N GLY A 200 0.76 1.20 -4.49
CA GLY A 200 2.00 1.62 -5.16
C GLY A 200 3.16 0.68 -4.84
N TRP A 201 4.05 0.44 -5.81
CA TRP A 201 5.25 -0.38 -5.64
C TRP A 201 6.50 0.26 -6.21
N GLY A 202 7.65 -0.15 -5.68
CA GLY A 202 8.95 0.38 -6.06
C GLY A 202 9.25 1.75 -5.44
N LYS A 203 10.51 2.17 -5.52
CA LYS A 203 11.04 3.32 -4.78
C LYS A 203 10.44 4.67 -5.20
N ASP A 204 9.92 4.77 -6.43
CA ASP A 204 9.53 6.04 -7.07
C ASP A 204 8.00 6.19 -7.23
N ALA A 205 7.19 5.31 -6.64
CA ALA A 205 5.73 5.36 -6.77
C ALA A 205 5.13 6.55 -6.00
N ASN A 206 4.84 7.66 -6.65
CA ASN A 206 4.44 8.89 -5.97
C ASN A 206 2.99 8.89 -5.45
N LEU A 207 2.10 8.21 -6.16
CA LEU A 207 0.67 8.13 -5.84
C LEU A 207 0.41 6.83 -5.07
N ARG A 208 0.01 6.92 -3.80
CA ARG A 208 -0.18 5.75 -2.91
C ARG A 208 -0.82 6.17 -1.60
N GLU A 209 -1.52 5.27 -0.93
CA GLU A 209 -2.10 5.54 0.40
C GLU A 209 -1.12 5.30 1.56
N GLY A 210 -0.04 4.54 1.32
CA GLY A 210 0.96 4.19 2.32
C GLY A 210 2.40 4.18 1.81
N SER A 211 3.26 3.44 2.49
CA SER A 211 4.61 3.15 1.97
C SER A 211 4.51 2.25 0.73
N PRO A 212 5.35 2.41 -0.29
CA PRO A 212 5.33 1.52 -1.44
C PRO A 212 5.67 0.10 -1.02
N ALA A 213 4.99 -0.86 -1.64
CA ALA A 213 5.40 -2.24 -1.58
C ALA A 213 6.76 -2.45 -2.28
N PRO A 214 7.54 -3.46 -1.88
CA PRO A 214 8.65 -3.95 -2.68
C PRO A 214 8.19 -4.34 -4.09
N VAL A 215 9.09 -4.26 -5.06
CA VAL A 215 8.80 -4.72 -6.42
C VAL A 215 8.57 -6.23 -6.40
N PRO A 216 7.40 -6.73 -6.86
CA PRO A 216 7.16 -8.17 -6.92
C PRO A 216 8.09 -8.80 -7.96
N LYS A 217 8.63 -9.98 -7.65
CA LYS A 217 9.35 -10.78 -8.65
C LYS A 217 8.35 -11.32 -9.68
N ALA A 218 8.84 -11.70 -10.85
CA ALA A 218 7.98 -12.35 -11.85
C ALA A 218 7.29 -13.60 -11.25
N GLY A 219 5.96 -13.69 -11.41
CA GLY A 219 5.12 -14.73 -10.85
C GLY A 219 4.86 -14.61 -9.34
N GLN A 220 5.29 -13.52 -8.71
CA GLN A 220 4.92 -13.16 -7.35
C GLN A 220 4.01 -11.93 -7.38
N SER A 221 3.26 -11.75 -6.31
CA SER A 221 2.37 -10.60 -6.17
C SER A 221 2.66 -9.81 -4.92
N ILE A 222 2.29 -8.54 -4.96
CA ILE A 222 2.11 -7.71 -3.78
C ILE A 222 0.84 -8.20 -3.08
N VAL A 223 0.91 -8.35 -1.75
CA VAL A 223 -0.18 -8.73 -0.83
C VAL A 223 -0.12 -7.86 0.42
#